data_AF-R4WUL1-F1
#
_entry.id   AF-R4WUL1-F1
#
_cell.length_a   1.000
_cell.length_b   1.000
_cell.length_c   1.000
_cell.angle_alpha   90.00
_cell.angle_beta   90.00
_cell.angle_gamma   90.00
#
_symmetry.space_group_name_H-M   'P 1'
#
loop_
_entity.id
_entity.type
_entity.pdbx_description
1 polymer ?
#
loop_
_entity_poly.entity_id
_entity_poly.type
_entity_poly.pdbx_seq_one_letter_code
_entity_poly.pdbx_strand_id
1 'polypeptide(L)'
;MESEVPKKSSIASSILAKFQQFCKEKEENAKEKHLHPKENSKPLPDQNQRKRKFQDDPLHAGISEKDVGITQYVSDHSGFTGILKHRFSDFQVHEIDLDGNVVELTSTEVINLPAETSEKEVNKDVISKEYWDQIDEALKSEDKTVEIDVSNKDKNERSI
;
A
#
# COMPACT_ATOMS: atom_id res chain seq x y z
N MET A 1 27.44 -33.37 3.94
CA MET A 1 25.97 -33.41 4.02
C MET A 1 25.51 -31.98 4.15
N GLU A 2 24.90 -31.49 3.08
CA GLU A 2 24.31 -30.16 2.96
C GLU A 2 23.05 -30.05 3.81
N SER A 3 22.72 -28.84 4.27
CA SER A 3 21.36 -28.47 4.66
C SER A 3 21.05 -27.08 4.11
N GLU A 4 20.11 -27.04 3.18
CA GLU A 4 19.67 -25.89 2.39
C GLU A 4 18.81 -24.89 3.19
N VAL A 5 18.97 -23.61 2.88
CA VAL A 5 18.23 -22.45 3.43
C VAL A 5 16.94 -22.22 2.61
N PRO A 6 15.78 -21.91 3.22
CA PRO A 6 14.52 -21.76 2.49
C PRO A 6 14.51 -20.49 1.63
N LYS A 7 14.26 -20.66 0.33
CA LYS A 7 14.19 -19.62 -0.69
C LYS A 7 12.97 -18.71 -0.43
N LYS A 8 13.21 -17.47 0.04
CA LYS A 8 12.20 -16.40 0.08
C LYS A 8 11.58 -16.25 -1.33
N SER A 9 10.25 -16.30 -1.38
CA SER A 9 9.47 -16.53 -2.60
C SER A 9 9.82 -15.58 -3.77
N SER A 10 10.12 -16.18 -4.92
CA SER A 10 10.51 -15.53 -6.19
C SER A 10 9.47 -14.56 -6.77
N ILE A 11 8.21 -14.65 -6.31
CA ILE A 11 7.06 -13.96 -6.90
C ILE A 11 7.01 -12.48 -6.49
N ALA A 12 7.24 -12.17 -5.21
CA ALA A 12 7.20 -10.78 -4.73
C ALA A 12 8.29 -9.90 -5.36
N SER A 13 9.51 -10.45 -5.49
CA SER A 13 10.61 -9.77 -6.19
C SER A 13 10.33 -9.58 -7.68
N SER A 14 9.66 -10.54 -8.33
CA SER A 14 9.28 -10.44 -9.74
C SER A 14 8.23 -9.34 -9.99
N ILE A 15 7.24 -9.20 -9.09
CA ILE A 15 6.19 -8.18 -9.22
C ILE A 15 6.77 -6.78 -9.00
N LEU A 16 7.61 -6.60 -7.98
CA LEU A 16 8.22 -5.30 -7.71
C LEU A 16 9.17 -4.85 -8.83
N ALA A 17 9.95 -5.78 -9.39
CA ALA A 17 10.81 -5.51 -10.54
C ALA A 17 9.98 -5.12 -11.79
N LYS A 18 8.87 -5.82 -12.05
CA LYS A 18 7.96 -5.48 -13.16
C LYS A 18 7.31 -4.11 -12.99
N PHE A 19 6.93 -3.75 -11.76
CA PHE A 19 6.34 -2.44 -11.48
C PHE A 19 7.35 -1.30 -11.70
N GLN A 20 8.60 -1.47 -11.25
CA GLN A 20 9.67 -0.48 -11.47
C GLN A 20 10.02 -0.31 -12.96
N GLN A 21 10.06 -1.40 -13.72
CA GLN A 21 10.28 -1.37 -15.17
C GLN A 21 9.18 -0.55 -15.88
N PHE A 22 7.91 -0.81 -15.55
CA PHE A 22 6.76 -0.13 -16.14
C PHE A 22 6.76 1.38 -15.86
N CYS A 23 7.10 1.79 -14.64
CA CYS A 23 7.22 3.21 -14.29
C CYS A 23 8.30 3.92 -15.13
N LYS A 24 9.44 3.26 -15.36
CA LYS A 24 10.55 3.83 -16.12
C LYS A 24 10.24 3.99 -17.60
N GLU A 25 9.58 2.99 -18.21
CA GLU A 25 9.15 3.02 -19.62
C GLU A 25 8.09 4.09 -19.89
N LYS A 26 7.24 4.40 -18.91
CA LYS A 26 6.28 5.52 -18.97
C LYS A 26 6.96 6.88 -18.94
N GLU A 27 8.04 7.02 -18.17
CA GLU A 27 8.76 8.29 -18.02
C GLU A 27 9.59 8.63 -19.27
N GLU A 28 10.18 7.62 -19.93
CA GLU A 28 10.95 7.81 -21.16
C GLU A 28 10.05 8.15 -22.36
N ASN A 29 8.91 7.47 -22.51
CA ASN A 29 7.92 7.76 -23.56
C ASN A 29 7.30 9.17 -23.45
N ALA A 30 7.28 9.76 -22.26
CA ALA A 30 6.77 11.12 -22.05
C ALA A 30 7.76 12.20 -22.52
N LYS A 31 9.07 11.90 -22.52
CA LYS A 31 10.13 12.86 -22.88
C LYS A 31 10.32 12.98 -24.40
N GLU A 32 9.96 11.95 -25.17
CA GLU A 32 10.19 11.90 -26.63
C GLU A 32 9.19 12.74 -27.45
N LYS A 33 8.04 13.15 -26.89
CA LYS A 33 6.94 13.81 -27.64
C LYS A 33 7.06 15.34 -27.76
N HIS A 34 8.19 15.94 -27.39
CA HIS A 34 8.30 17.40 -27.18
C HIS A 34 9.27 18.15 -28.11
N LEU A 35 9.45 17.71 -29.37
CA LEU A 35 10.19 18.51 -30.37
C LEU A 35 9.49 18.52 -31.73
N HIS A 36 8.62 19.51 -31.97
CA HIS A 36 8.44 20.12 -33.30
C HIS A 36 7.80 21.52 -33.19
N PRO A 37 8.40 22.60 -33.74
CA PRO A 37 7.83 23.95 -33.67
C PRO A 37 6.80 24.19 -34.79
N LYS A 38 5.72 24.94 -34.50
CA LYS A 38 4.83 25.51 -35.54
C LYS A 38 4.52 26.97 -35.28
N GLU A 39 4.79 27.81 -36.28
CA GLU A 39 4.54 29.25 -36.34
C GLU A 39 3.07 29.61 -36.69
N ASN A 40 2.62 30.74 -36.11
CA ASN A 40 1.56 31.73 -36.43
C ASN A 40 0.44 31.39 -37.45
N SER A 41 -0.87 31.60 -37.17
CA SER A 41 -1.54 32.92 -37.03
C SER A 41 -3.02 32.82 -36.56
N LYS A 42 -3.54 33.90 -35.93
CA LYS A 42 -4.86 34.14 -35.28
C LYS A 42 -6.01 34.45 -36.30
N PRO A 43 -7.32 34.66 -35.94
CA PRO A 43 -7.96 34.88 -34.62
C PRO A 43 -9.29 34.12 -34.34
N LEU A 44 -9.72 34.24 -33.07
CA LEU A 44 -10.92 33.65 -32.43
C LEU A 44 -12.26 34.17 -32.99
N PRO A 45 -13.33 33.37 -32.85
CA PRO A 45 -14.52 33.88 -32.18
C PRO A 45 -14.90 33.04 -30.95
N ASP A 46 -15.36 33.78 -29.96
CA ASP A 46 -15.88 33.37 -28.66
C ASP A 46 -17.27 32.70 -28.81
N GLN A 47 -17.45 31.57 -28.11
CA GLN A 47 -18.62 31.27 -27.25
C GLN A 47 -18.64 29.77 -26.89
N ASN A 48 -17.97 29.49 -25.77
CA ASN A 48 -18.46 28.63 -24.69
C ASN A 48 -19.24 27.34 -25.03
N GLN A 49 -18.69 26.48 -25.88
CA GLN A 49 -19.07 25.06 -25.96
C GLN A 49 -17.84 24.16 -25.90
N ARG A 50 -17.11 24.18 -24.78
CA ARG A 50 -16.18 23.09 -24.49
C ARG A 50 -16.97 21.88 -24.01
N LYS A 51 -17.64 21.21 -24.95
CA LYS A 51 -17.85 19.76 -24.86
C LYS A 51 -16.45 19.16 -24.72
N ARG A 52 -15.97 19.03 -23.48
CA ARG A 52 -14.85 18.15 -23.18
C ARG A 52 -15.38 16.76 -23.49
N LYS A 53 -15.17 16.32 -24.74
CA LYS A 53 -15.10 14.89 -25.02
C LYS A 53 -14.03 14.40 -24.06
N PHE A 54 -14.44 13.74 -22.98
CA PHE A 54 -13.58 12.80 -22.28
C PHE A 54 -13.29 11.73 -23.34
N GLN A 55 -12.32 12.04 -24.21
CA GLN A 55 -11.61 11.02 -24.93
C GLN A 55 -10.94 10.22 -23.85
N ASP A 56 -11.25 8.93 -23.80
CA ASP A 56 -10.60 7.96 -22.93
C ASP A 56 -9.11 8.25 -22.92
N ASP A 57 -8.64 8.79 -21.80
CA ASP A 57 -7.24 9.11 -21.61
C ASP A 57 -6.48 7.78 -21.79
N PRO A 58 -5.52 7.66 -22.73
CA PRO A 58 -4.79 6.41 -22.99
C PRO A 58 -4.02 5.88 -21.78
N LEU A 59 -4.04 6.61 -20.66
CA LEU A 59 -3.60 6.14 -19.36
C LEU A 59 -4.40 4.95 -18.80
N HIS A 60 -5.65 4.72 -19.23
CA HIS A 60 -6.46 3.56 -18.82
C HIS A 60 -6.33 2.38 -19.81
N ALA A 61 -5.11 1.97 -20.13
CA ALA A 61 -4.86 0.66 -20.78
C ALA A 61 -5.06 -0.49 -19.78
N GLY A 62 -6.19 -0.50 -19.07
CA GLY A 62 -6.61 -1.52 -18.11
C GLY A 62 -7.84 -2.28 -18.61
N ILE A 63 -8.25 -3.28 -17.85
CA ILE A 63 -9.47 -4.06 -18.11
C ILE A 63 -10.68 -3.13 -17.91
N SER A 64 -11.54 -3.01 -18.93
CA SER A 64 -12.78 -2.25 -18.83
C SER A 64 -13.91 -3.09 -18.22
N GLU A 65 -14.96 -2.43 -17.72
CA GLU A 65 -16.18 -3.11 -17.22
C GLU A 65 -16.79 -4.08 -18.24
N LYS A 66 -16.73 -3.71 -19.52
CA LYS A 66 -17.24 -4.54 -20.63
C LYS A 66 -16.43 -5.83 -20.79
N ASP A 67 -15.12 -5.77 -20.56
CA ASP A 67 -14.23 -6.94 -20.67
C ASP A 67 -14.51 -7.98 -19.57
N VAL A 68 -15.14 -7.57 -18.47
CA VAL A 68 -15.58 -8.45 -17.36
C VAL A 68 -17.10 -8.68 -17.34
N GLY A 69 -17.82 -8.30 -18.40
CA GLY A 69 -19.24 -8.58 -18.57
C GLY A 69 -20.22 -7.60 -17.90
N ILE A 70 -19.73 -6.50 -17.32
CA ILE A 70 -20.58 -5.47 -16.70
C ILE A 70 -21.02 -4.49 -17.81
N THR A 71 -22.27 -4.60 -18.27
CA THR A 71 -22.74 -3.91 -19.50
C THR A 71 -24.11 -3.23 -19.38
N GLN A 72 -24.82 -3.39 -18.26
CA GLN A 72 -26.20 -2.94 -18.11
C GLN A 72 -26.36 -2.07 -16.87
N TYR A 73 -27.29 -1.14 -16.93
CA TYR A 73 -27.74 -0.33 -15.80
C TYR A 73 -29.16 -0.70 -15.44
N VAL A 74 -29.53 -0.54 -14.17
CA VAL A 74 -30.91 -0.76 -13.70
C VAL A 74 -31.84 0.40 -14.07
N SER A 75 -31.29 1.59 -14.34
CA SER A 75 -32.02 2.84 -14.49
C SER A 75 -31.73 3.55 -15.82
N ASP A 76 -32.74 4.21 -16.38
CA ASP A 76 -32.68 4.86 -17.71
C ASP A 76 -32.29 6.36 -17.67
N HIS A 77 -31.83 6.88 -16.54
CA HIS A 77 -31.43 8.29 -16.45
C HIS A 77 -30.06 8.55 -17.09
N SER A 78 -29.87 9.78 -17.57
CA SER A 78 -28.57 10.24 -18.07
C SER A 78 -27.51 10.18 -16.96
N GLY A 79 -26.38 9.56 -17.26
CA GLY A 79 -25.22 9.54 -16.36
C GLY A 79 -24.55 10.92 -16.26
N PHE A 80 -23.69 11.06 -15.26
CA PHE A 80 -22.83 12.22 -15.04
C PHE A 80 -21.45 11.77 -14.58
N THR A 81 -20.48 12.67 -14.63
CA THR A 81 -19.10 12.39 -14.21
C THR A 81 -18.91 12.81 -12.75
N GLY A 82 -18.32 11.92 -11.95
CA GLY A 82 -17.91 12.19 -10.58
C GLY A 82 -16.53 11.60 -10.29
N ILE A 83 -15.84 12.14 -9.30
CA ILE A 83 -14.59 11.58 -8.79
C ILE A 83 -14.94 10.73 -7.57
N LEU A 84 -14.68 9.42 -7.64
CA LEU A 84 -14.88 8.49 -6.54
C LEU A 84 -13.53 8.19 -5.86
N LYS A 85 -13.51 8.04 -4.52
CA LYS A 85 -12.31 7.78 -3.71
C LYS A 85 -11.23 8.88 -3.83
N HIS A 86 -11.63 10.15 -3.80
CA HIS A 86 -10.68 11.28 -3.84
C HIS A 86 -9.81 11.35 -2.57
N ARG A 87 -10.40 11.12 -1.40
CA ARG A 87 -9.71 10.88 -0.12
C ARG A 87 -10.11 9.52 0.44
N PHE A 88 -9.23 8.92 1.24
CA PHE A 88 -9.55 7.64 1.92
C PHE A 88 -10.81 7.75 2.79
N SER A 89 -11.03 8.92 3.40
CA SER A 89 -12.19 9.18 4.26
C SER A 89 -13.51 9.33 3.49
N ASP A 90 -13.47 9.53 2.17
CA ASP A 90 -14.68 9.66 1.34
C ASP A 90 -15.35 8.29 1.08
N PHE A 91 -14.68 7.17 1.40
CA PHE A 91 -15.22 5.82 1.24
C PHE A 91 -14.84 4.93 2.43
N GLN A 92 -15.78 4.73 3.35
CA GLN A 92 -15.60 3.90 4.55
C GLN A 92 -16.49 2.67 4.46
N VAL A 93 -15.98 1.52 4.91
CA VAL A 93 -16.67 0.23 4.88
C VAL A 93 -16.69 -0.35 6.28
N HIS A 94 -17.87 -0.75 6.73
CA HIS A 94 -18.05 -1.56 7.95
C HIS A 94 -18.60 -2.92 7.52
N GLU A 95 -17.97 -3.98 8.00
CA GLU A 95 -18.42 -5.35 7.77
C GLU A 95 -19.71 -5.62 8.56
N ILE A 96 -20.56 -6.49 8.03
CA ILE A 96 -21.70 -7.05 8.76
C ILE A 96 -21.41 -8.54 8.94
N ASP A 97 -21.35 -9.00 10.19
CA ASP A 97 -21.04 -10.39 10.51
C ASP A 97 -22.20 -11.35 10.18
N LEU A 98 -21.99 -12.65 10.40
CA LEU A 98 -23.01 -13.68 10.13
C LEU A 98 -24.23 -13.57 11.05
N ASP A 99 -24.09 -12.92 12.20
CA ASP A 99 -25.16 -12.67 13.16
C ASP A 99 -25.89 -11.35 12.87
N GLY A 100 -25.45 -10.59 11.87
CA GLY A 100 -26.02 -9.31 11.44
C GLY A 100 -25.51 -8.09 12.21
N ASN A 101 -24.46 -8.23 13.01
CA ASN A 101 -23.87 -7.09 13.74
C ASN A 101 -22.91 -6.32 12.83
N VAL A 102 -22.92 -4.99 12.96
CA VAL A 102 -21.95 -4.11 12.30
C VAL A 102 -20.63 -4.14 13.07
N VAL A 103 -19.54 -4.46 12.38
CA VAL A 103 -18.20 -4.50 12.96
C VAL A 103 -17.65 -3.09 13.08
N GLU A 104 -17.41 -2.65 14.30
CA GLU A 104 -16.88 -1.33 14.63
C GLU A 104 -15.78 -1.43 15.71
N LEU A 105 -14.82 -0.50 15.67
CA LEU A 105 -13.83 -0.36 16.75
C LEU A 105 -14.52 0.30 17.97
N THR A 106 -14.88 -0.51 18.96
CA THR A 106 -15.62 -0.04 20.15
C THR A 106 -14.71 0.40 21.30
N SER A 107 -13.49 -0.12 21.38
CA SER A 107 -12.52 0.23 22.41
C SER A 107 -11.09 0.13 21.88
N THR A 108 -10.25 1.04 22.34
CA THR A 108 -8.79 1.02 22.12
C THR A 108 -8.02 0.56 23.36
N GLU A 109 -8.74 0.12 24.39
CA GLU A 109 -8.13 -0.37 25.62
C GLU A 109 -7.41 -1.69 25.37
N VAL A 110 -6.29 -1.90 26.09
CA VAL A 110 -5.55 -3.16 26.02
C VAL A 110 -6.36 -4.23 26.76
N ILE A 111 -6.77 -5.26 26.04
CA ILE A 111 -7.46 -6.40 26.64
C ILE A 111 -6.42 -7.19 27.45
N ASN A 112 -6.69 -7.34 28.75
CA ASN A 112 -5.85 -8.15 29.64
C ASN A 112 -6.13 -9.63 29.34
N LEU A 113 -5.40 -10.20 28.38
CA LEU A 113 -5.48 -11.61 28.05
C LEU A 113 -5.03 -12.42 29.28
N PRO A 114 -5.74 -13.51 29.65
CA PRO A 114 -5.23 -14.42 30.66
C PRO A 114 -3.85 -14.86 30.19
N ALA A 115 -2.85 -14.77 31.08
CA ALA A 115 -1.49 -15.18 30.79
C ALA A 115 -1.49 -16.67 30.43
N GLU A 116 -1.64 -16.98 29.15
CA GLU A 116 -1.15 -18.24 28.64
C GLU A 116 0.36 -18.17 28.82
N THR A 117 0.83 -18.84 29.87
CA THR A 117 2.22 -19.24 30.05
C THR A 117 2.58 -20.23 28.94
N SER A 118 2.50 -19.83 27.68
CA SER A 118 3.48 -20.29 26.72
C SER A 118 4.74 -19.56 27.14
N GLU A 119 5.61 -20.25 27.88
CA GLU A 119 7.02 -19.91 27.94
C GLU A 119 7.49 -19.86 26.48
N LYS A 120 7.32 -18.73 25.81
CA LYS A 120 7.95 -18.49 24.52
C LYS A 120 9.42 -18.55 24.88
N GLU A 121 10.09 -19.64 24.50
CA GLU A 121 11.54 -19.77 24.65
C GLU A 121 12.16 -18.57 23.97
N VAL A 122 12.46 -17.56 24.76
CA VAL A 122 13.12 -16.36 24.30
C VAL A 122 14.51 -16.83 23.90
N ASN A 123 14.80 -16.82 22.59
CA ASN A 123 16.09 -17.23 22.10
C ASN A 123 17.15 -16.24 22.64
N LYS A 124 17.82 -16.65 23.71
CA LYS A 124 18.79 -15.82 24.44
C LYS A 124 20.04 -15.54 23.61
N ASP A 125 20.24 -16.21 22.48
CA ASP A 125 21.40 -16.04 21.61
C ASP A 125 21.25 -14.86 20.62
N VAL A 126 20.05 -14.27 20.51
CA VAL A 126 19.77 -13.17 19.57
C VAL A 126 20.42 -11.85 20.02
N ILE A 127 20.65 -11.67 21.32
CA ILE A 127 21.20 -10.44 21.93
C ILE A 127 22.19 -10.85 23.03
N SER A 128 23.25 -10.07 23.24
CA SER A 128 24.28 -10.40 24.22
C SER A 128 23.73 -10.43 25.65
N LYS A 129 24.40 -11.19 26.53
CA LYS A 129 24.01 -11.38 27.92
C LYS A 129 23.91 -10.05 28.68
N GLU A 130 24.80 -9.10 28.37
CA GLU A 130 24.82 -7.78 28.99
C GLU A 130 23.53 -6.99 28.71
N TYR A 131 22.95 -7.15 27.53
CA TYR A 131 21.67 -6.52 27.19
C TYR A 131 20.47 -7.24 27.81
N TRP A 132 20.54 -8.56 27.98
CA TRP A 132 19.52 -9.30 28.72
C TRP A 132 19.45 -8.85 30.19
N ASP A 133 20.61 -8.68 30.82
CA ASP A 133 20.68 -8.18 32.20
C ASP A 133 20.12 -6.75 32.30
N GLN A 134 20.36 -5.90 31.29
CA GLN A 134 19.77 -4.56 31.21
C GLN A 134 18.25 -4.58 31.00
N ILE A 135 17.73 -5.48 30.16
CA ILE A 135 16.29 -5.66 29.94
C ILE A 135 15.61 -6.13 31.23
N ASP A 136 16.19 -7.10 31.93
CA ASP A 136 15.67 -7.60 33.21
C ASP A 136 15.67 -6.52 34.30
N GLU A 137 16.70 -5.66 34.31
CA GLU A 137 16.74 -4.53 35.23
C GLU A 137 15.73 -3.42 34.85
N ALA A 138 15.53 -3.17 33.55
CA ALA A 138 14.53 -2.23 33.06
C ALA A 138 13.11 -2.72 33.37
N LEU A 139 12.82 -4.01 33.22
CA LEU A 139 11.51 -4.57 33.59
C LEU A 139 11.24 -4.49 35.10
N LYS A 140 12.28 -4.45 35.94
CA LYS A 140 12.18 -4.28 37.40
C LYS A 140 12.05 -2.82 37.84
N SER A 141 12.22 -1.85 36.93
CA SER A 141 12.16 -0.42 37.27
C SER A 141 11.33 0.35 36.24
N GLU A 142 10.24 0.99 36.68
CA GLU A 142 9.15 1.43 35.81
C GLU A 142 9.50 2.49 34.74
N ASP A 143 10.73 3.04 34.67
CA ASP A 143 11.10 4.16 33.77
C ASP A 143 12.51 4.07 33.11
N LYS A 144 13.04 2.86 32.82
CA LYS A 144 14.37 2.74 32.18
C LYS A 144 14.30 2.36 30.69
N THR A 145 14.99 3.14 29.87
CA THR A 145 15.22 2.88 28.43
C THR A 145 16.50 2.07 28.23
N VAL A 146 16.47 1.06 27.36
CA VAL A 146 17.65 0.27 26.96
C VAL A 146 18.02 0.61 25.51
N GLU A 147 19.28 0.97 25.26
CA GLU A 147 19.80 1.27 23.92
C GLU A 147 20.57 0.07 23.36
N ILE A 148 20.10 -0.50 22.25
CA ILE A 148 20.77 -1.63 21.58
C ILE A 148 21.53 -1.09 20.36
N ASP A 149 22.85 -1.25 20.35
CA ASP A 149 23.66 -0.84 19.20
C ASP A 149 23.48 -1.83 18.03
N VAL A 150 22.98 -1.30 16.92
CA VAL A 150 22.72 -2.04 15.67
C VAL A 150 23.57 -1.54 14.51
N SER A 151 24.60 -0.72 14.78
CA SER A 151 25.43 -0.08 13.75
C SER A 151 26.10 -1.07 12.80
N ASN A 152 26.39 -2.28 13.26
CA ASN A 152 27.02 -3.35 12.48
C ASN A 152 26.04 -4.40 11.95
N LYS A 153 24.73 -4.23 12.13
CA LYS A 153 23.70 -5.19 11.70
C LYS A 153 23.05 -4.78 10.38
N ASP A 154 22.85 -5.74 9.48
CA ASP A 154 22.19 -5.48 8.20
C ASP A 154 20.66 -5.26 8.35
N LYS A 155 19.93 -4.96 7.26
CA LYS A 155 18.47 -4.74 7.34
C LYS A 155 17.70 -6.02 7.70
N ASN A 156 18.19 -7.19 7.31
CA ASN A 156 17.52 -8.46 7.56
C ASN A 156 17.74 -8.94 9.00
N GLU A 157 18.90 -8.65 9.58
CA GLU A 157 19.30 -8.94 10.96
C GLU A 157 18.65 -8.00 11.99
N ARG A 158 18.08 -6.88 11.54
CA ARG A 158 17.30 -5.94 12.36
C ARG A 158 15.80 -6.24 12.39
N SER A 159 15.29 -7.08 11.49
CA SER A 159 13.87 -7.42 11.44
C SER A 159 13.62 -8.73 12.18
N ILE A 160 12.89 -8.64 13.28
CA ILE A 160 12.27 -9.81 13.95
C ILE A 160 11.17 -10.36 13.04
#